data_AF-A0A5M4DC87-F1
#
_entry.id   AF-A0A5M4DC87-F1
#
_cell.length_a   1.000
_cell.length_b   1.000
_cell.length_c   1.000
_cell.angle_alpha   90.00
_cell.angle_beta   90.00
_cell.angle_gamma   90.00
#
_symmetry.space_group_name_H-M   'P 1'
#
loop_
_entity.id
_entity.type
_entity.pdbx_description
1 polymer ?
#
loop_
_entity_poly.entity_id
_entity_poly.type
_entity_poly.pdbx_seq_one_letter_code
_entity_poly.pdbx_strand_id
1 'polypeptide(L)'
;MPGHDMAGMKKQTELPTMPEDMPGWIGSPGADHLFYKAAPYNWSINRIPKFAKDMYATGVGHAMAYEALVRGEAPTLETKTFDTINWVLNNPPRIPVDEGAISPTFMRRYGYLEKVFDWAHILHFQTIDTFTYPGMTDEQKEAEIERLWAFYSAQPYAITGLPMNMDYLDSFPYSMKFRTDYPKVNGLFWGYHWLQTVNYDMLYRVPVRDQAPQYEVMGARYHDVELYKTDRDFMPMTAEMSPRFAKRFPQIANAFDNLHMLHDNVNDILAQPNFTEAQKQEQVKIAIYRVLATTHKGETAGEGEGKENTLHDHRHPPSMPGMGWMKGSEDDIMWMSGMGWMDMSVCSHCSIPMPEGPFWGATVSAEGWTMMVRCLMCARDMAGETPGRAIIRAATEDPNRLLVMISDDEGNLTSNIKEVVFLEKMGEHPECSGWSRAFTSRAAFDKYVAENAEFKDTKPLNLEEWSKLNNGTPDTYRKIDKPNPYKPDGRTPPPTSSGGRS
;
A
#
# COMPACT_ATOMS: atom_id res chain seq x y z
N MET A 1 -21.31 -19.34 -0.87
CA MET A 1 -22.37 -19.03 0.11
C MET A 1 -23.13 -17.82 -0.44
N PRO A 2 -24.41 -17.56 -0.09
CA PRO A 2 -25.04 -16.31 -0.49
C PRO A 2 -24.28 -15.17 0.19
N GLY A 3 -23.72 -14.25 -0.60
CA GLY A 3 -22.89 -13.16 -0.10
C GLY A 3 -23.66 -12.27 0.86
N HIS A 4 -23.03 -11.92 1.98
CA HIS A 4 -23.57 -10.94 2.92
C HIS A 4 -23.43 -9.54 2.31
N ASP A 5 -24.48 -9.06 1.65
CA ASP A 5 -24.58 -7.68 1.20
C ASP A 5 -24.76 -6.78 2.43
N MET A 6 -23.72 -6.00 2.76
CA MET A 6 -23.75 -5.06 3.88
C MET A 6 -23.98 -3.65 3.33
N ALA A 7 -25.17 -3.11 3.56
CA ALA A 7 -25.39 -1.68 3.40
C ALA A 7 -24.37 -0.92 4.28
N GLY A 8 -23.61 0.00 3.68
CA GLY A 8 -22.50 0.71 4.33
C GLY A 8 -22.87 1.32 5.69
N MET A 9 -21.88 1.49 6.57
CA MET A 9 -22.12 1.87 7.96
C MET A 9 -22.88 3.20 8.07
N LYS A 10 -23.81 3.28 9.03
CA LYS A 10 -24.41 4.56 9.41
C LYS A 10 -23.35 5.41 10.09
N LYS A 11 -23.16 6.65 9.60
CA LYS A 11 -22.30 7.63 10.27
C LYS A 11 -22.68 7.74 11.73
N GLN A 12 -21.68 7.67 12.60
CA GLN A 12 -21.83 7.93 14.01
C GLN A 12 -22.15 9.42 14.20
N THR A 13 -23.10 9.72 15.08
CA THR A 13 -23.58 11.09 15.33
C THR A 13 -23.00 11.68 16.62
N GLU A 14 -22.51 10.84 17.52
CA GLU A 14 -21.98 11.23 18.82
C GLU A 14 -20.47 11.01 18.88
N LEU A 15 -19.79 11.84 19.68
CA LEU A 15 -18.36 11.66 19.90
C LEU A 15 -18.11 10.44 20.78
N PRO A 16 -17.12 9.60 20.43
CA PRO A 16 -16.66 8.53 21.30
C PRO A 16 -16.24 9.07 22.67
N THR A 17 -16.56 8.33 23.73
CA THR A 17 -16.11 8.62 25.09
C THR A 17 -14.80 7.90 25.40
N MET A 18 -14.01 8.45 26.32
CA MET A 18 -12.77 7.81 26.76
C MET A 18 -13.03 6.40 27.35
N PRO A 19 -12.32 5.36 26.90
CA PRO A 19 -12.37 4.03 27.51
C PRO A 19 -11.90 4.04 28.97
N GLU A 20 -12.46 3.15 29.80
CA GLU A 20 -12.06 3.02 31.21
C GLU A 20 -10.67 2.37 31.38
N ASP A 21 -10.24 1.58 30.40
CA ASP A 21 -9.04 0.74 30.41
C ASP A 21 -7.88 1.35 29.60
N MET A 22 -7.82 2.68 29.51
CA MET A 22 -6.76 3.38 28.78
C MET A 22 -5.35 2.99 29.27
N PRO A 23 -4.41 2.66 28.37
CA PRO A 23 -3.05 2.33 28.74
C PRO A 23 -2.36 3.47 29.50
N GLY A 24 -1.76 3.16 30.65
CA GLY A 24 -1.13 4.16 31.52
C GLY A 24 -0.01 4.97 30.84
N TRP A 25 0.66 4.41 29.84
CA TRP A 25 1.72 5.10 29.10
C TRP A 25 1.22 6.30 28.28
N ILE A 26 -0.06 6.35 27.91
CA ILE A 26 -0.65 7.49 27.18
C ILE A 26 -0.65 8.78 28.02
N GLY A 27 -0.59 8.65 29.35
CA GLY A 27 -0.45 9.77 30.27
C GLY A 27 0.99 10.22 30.52
N SER A 28 1.99 9.49 30.01
CA SER A 28 3.40 9.78 30.30
C SER A 28 3.88 11.04 29.57
N PRO A 29 4.43 12.05 30.27
CA PRO A 29 4.81 13.34 29.67
C PRO A 29 6.19 13.33 28.97
N GLY A 30 6.71 12.17 28.58
CA GLY A 30 8.05 12.02 27.99
C GLY A 30 8.02 11.67 26.52
N ALA A 31 8.93 12.25 25.74
CA ALA A 31 9.32 11.69 24.44
C ALA A 31 10.20 10.47 24.73
N ASP A 32 9.74 9.29 24.33
CA ASP A 32 10.58 8.10 24.39
C ASP A 32 11.48 8.10 23.17
N HIS A 33 12.79 8.10 23.38
CA HIS A 33 13.73 7.87 22.28
C HIS A 33 13.65 6.40 21.87
N LEU A 34 12.80 6.13 20.88
CA LEU A 34 12.66 4.82 20.27
C LEU A 34 13.83 4.61 19.30
N PHE A 35 14.55 3.51 19.48
CA PHE A 35 15.68 3.16 18.62
C PHE A 35 15.32 1.98 17.74
N TYR A 36 15.80 2.05 16.50
CA TYR A 36 15.82 0.96 15.54
C TYR A 36 16.33 -0.32 16.20
N LYS A 37 15.78 -1.48 15.83
CA LYS A 37 16.42 -2.76 16.14
C LYS A 37 17.83 -2.73 15.55
N ALA A 38 18.85 -2.86 16.38
CA ALA A 38 20.24 -2.82 15.91
C ALA A 38 20.49 -3.98 14.93
N ALA A 39 20.95 -3.68 13.72
CA ALA A 39 21.17 -4.66 12.67
C ALA A 39 22.07 -4.12 11.55
N PRO A 40 22.75 -5.01 10.78
CA PRO A 40 23.62 -4.61 9.68
C PRO A 40 22.87 -4.05 8.46
N TYR A 41 21.56 -4.30 8.35
CA TYR A 41 20.74 -3.78 7.25
C TYR A 41 20.28 -2.35 7.46
N ASN A 42 20.35 -1.79 8.67
CA ASN A 42 19.89 -0.43 8.93
C ASN A 42 20.55 0.55 7.95
N TRP A 43 19.74 1.42 7.34
CA TRP A 43 20.11 2.37 6.29
C TRP A 43 20.35 1.79 4.89
N SER A 44 20.04 0.52 4.65
CA SER A 44 20.17 -0.11 3.32
C SER A 44 19.27 0.51 2.25
N ILE A 45 18.20 1.22 2.63
CA ILE A 45 17.38 2.03 1.73
C ILE A 45 18.23 3.00 0.89
N ASN A 46 19.36 3.48 1.42
CA ASN A 46 20.28 4.38 0.71
C ASN A 46 20.95 3.76 -0.52
N ARG A 47 20.79 2.45 -0.74
CA ARG A 47 21.18 1.80 -2.00
C ARG A 47 20.30 2.19 -3.18
N ILE A 48 19.12 2.77 -2.91
CA ILE A 48 18.23 3.38 -3.89
C ILE A 48 18.09 4.87 -3.52
N PRO A 49 19.07 5.74 -3.84
CA PRO A 49 19.16 7.08 -3.25
C PRO A 49 17.97 7.99 -3.53
N LYS A 50 17.33 7.88 -4.70
CA LYS A 50 16.12 8.66 -5.01
C LYS A 50 14.96 8.24 -4.11
N PHE A 51 14.73 6.93 -3.98
CA PHE A 51 13.71 6.38 -3.10
C PHE A 51 13.95 6.73 -1.63
N ALA A 52 15.19 6.60 -1.15
CA ALA A 52 15.55 6.96 0.22
C ALA A 52 15.18 8.42 0.52
N LYS A 53 15.54 9.35 -0.37
CA LYS A 53 15.22 10.77 -0.22
C LYS A 53 13.72 11.03 -0.20
N ASP A 54 12.97 10.45 -1.13
CA ASP A 54 11.53 10.63 -1.20
C ASP A 54 10.86 10.10 0.09
N MET A 55 11.31 8.95 0.61
CA MET A 55 10.86 8.40 1.89
C MET A 55 11.27 9.26 3.09
N TYR A 56 12.43 9.93 3.07
CA TYR A 56 12.82 10.85 4.16
C TYR A 56 12.00 12.13 4.18
N ALA A 57 11.41 12.53 3.05
CA ALA A 57 10.61 13.74 2.96
C ALA A 57 9.16 13.55 3.45
N THR A 58 8.62 12.33 3.45
CA THR A 58 7.23 12.06 3.85
C THR A 58 6.96 12.47 5.32
N GLY A 59 7.84 12.09 6.24
CA GLY A 59 7.73 12.47 7.66
C GLY A 59 7.83 13.98 7.89
N VAL A 60 8.66 14.68 7.10
CA VAL A 60 8.78 16.15 7.21
C VAL A 60 7.46 16.85 6.85
N GLY A 61 6.76 16.35 5.83
CA GLY A 61 5.47 16.90 5.41
C GLY A 61 4.39 16.77 6.48
N HIS A 62 4.27 15.60 7.11
CA HIS A 62 3.33 15.39 8.21
C HIS A 62 3.63 16.30 9.41
N ALA A 63 4.89 16.33 9.86
CA ALA A 63 5.32 17.16 10.98
C ALA A 63 4.98 18.65 10.77
N MET A 64 5.29 19.22 9.58
CA MET A 64 5.00 20.62 9.28
C MET A 64 3.50 20.96 9.32
N ALA A 65 2.65 20.08 8.79
CA ALA A 65 1.22 20.27 8.79
C ALA A 65 0.60 20.10 10.20
N TYR A 66 1.07 19.13 10.98
CA TYR A 66 0.67 18.97 12.38
C TYR A 66 1.06 20.16 13.23
N GLU A 67 2.28 20.69 13.06
CA GLU A 67 2.72 21.92 13.74
C GLU A 67 1.81 23.10 13.38
N ALA A 68 1.45 23.26 12.09
CA ALA A 68 0.54 24.32 11.66
C ALA A 68 -0.86 24.18 12.31
N LEU A 69 -1.42 22.96 12.34
CA LEU A 69 -2.71 22.69 12.96
C LEU A 69 -2.73 23.09 14.45
N VAL A 70 -1.73 22.67 15.24
CA VAL A 70 -1.71 22.93 16.68
C VAL A 70 -1.36 24.37 17.06
N ARG A 71 -0.72 25.11 16.15
CA ARG A 71 -0.45 26.55 16.31
C ARG A 71 -1.64 27.44 15.92
N GLY A 72 -2.71 26.86 15.39
CA GLY A 72 -3.84 27.62 14.85
C GLY A 72 -3.55 28.24 13.49
N GLU A 73 -2.56 27.72 12.77
CA GLU A 73 -2.17 28.13 11.42
C GLU A 73 -2.84 27.27 10.35
N ALA A 74 -3.91 26.53 10.70
CA ALA A 74 -4.68 25.72 9.75
C ALA A 74 -5.09 26.45 8.45
N PRO A 75 -5.46 27.76 8.46
CA PRO A 75 -5.76 28.50 7.22
C PRO A 75 -4.59 28.58 6.22
N THR A 76 -3.35 28.34 6.64
CA THR A 76 -2.19 28.35 5.74
C THR A 76 -1.92 26.98 5.10
N LEU A 77 -2.63 25.92 5.51
CA LEU A 77 -2.46 24.56 4.98
C LEU A 77 -2.56 24.55 3.46
N GLU A 78 -3.54 25.20 2.85
CA GLU A 78 -3.73 25.20 1.38
C GLU A 78 -2.90 26.25 0.61
N THR A 79 -2.04 26.99 1.32
CA THR A 79 -1.23 28.08 0.76
C THR A 79 0.21 27.97 1.24
N LYS A 80 0.66 28.85 2.15
CA LYS A 80 2.05 28.95 2.58
C LYS A 80 2.61 27.64 3.15
N THR A 81 1.82 26.91 3.94
CA THR A 81 2.26 25.62 4.50
C THR A 81 2.36 24.57 3.40
N PHE A 82 1.37 24.48 2.51
CA PHE A 82 1.46 23.63 1.31
C PHE A 82 2.72 23.96 0.49
N ASP A 83 2.97 25.23 0.18
CA ASP A 83 4.14 25.64 -0.62
C ASP A 83 5.46 25.24 0.06
N THR A 84 5.52 25.33 1.39
CA THR A 84 6.69 24.93 2.17
C THR A 84 6.89 23.41 2.14
N ILE A 85 5.83 22.63 2.36
CA ILE A 85 5.88 21.17 2.29
C ILE A 85 6.26 20.74 0.87
N ASN A 86 5.59 21.31 -0.13
CA ASN A 86 5.85 21.05 -1.54
C ASN A 86 7.32 21.34 -1.90
N TRP A 87 7.88 22.44 -1.40
CA TRP A 87 9.30 22.75 -1.60
C TRP A 87 10.20 21.67 -1.01
N VAL A 88 9.92 21.17 0.20
CA VAL A 88 10.69 20.08 0.82
C VAL A 88 10.59 18.79 0.00
N LEU A 89 9.40 18.43 -0.47
CA LEU A 89 9.20 17.21 -1.27
C LEU A 89 9.96 17.25 -2.60
N ASN A 90 10.08 18.43 -3.21
CA ASN A 90 10.89 18.64 -4.41
C ASN A 90 12.39 18.80 -4.10
N ASN A 91 12.76 19.00 -2.83
CA ASN A 91 14.13 19.18 -2.35
C ASN A 91 14.40 18.32 -1.10
N PRO A 92 14.23 16.98 -1.21
CA PRO A 92 14.17 16.10 -0.05
C PRO A 92 15.50 16.04 0.71
N PRO A 93 15.46 15.87 2.05
CA PRO A 93 16.66 15.78 2.85
C PRO A 93 17.46 14.52 2.51
N ARG A 94 18.78 14.58 2.71
CA ARG A 94 19.68 13.45 2.42
C ARG A 94 19.71 12.38 3.52
N ILE A 95 19.21 12.74 4.70
CA ILE A 95 19.13 11.90 5.89
C ILE A 95 17.73 12.11 6.50
N PRO A 96 17.19 11.14 7.24
CA PRO A 96 15.98 11.36 8.00
C PRO A 96 16.17 12.52 8.97
N VAL A 97 15.11 13.31 9.14
CA VAL A 97 15.05 14.41 10.09
C VAL A 97 14.15 13.98 11.24
N ASP A 98 14.56 14.30 12.47
CA ASP A 98 13.74 14.10 13.65
C ASP A 98 12.47 15.00 13.55
N GLU A 99 11.29 14.39 13.53
CA GLU A 99 10.01 15.11 13.44
C GLU A 99 9.82 16.06 14.63
N GLY A 100 10.33 15.71 15.82
CA GLY A 100 10.33 16.57 16.99
C GLY A 100 11.10 17.89 16.80
N ALA A 101 12.08 17.91 15.89
CA ALA A 101 12.81 19.14 15.52
C ALA A 101 12.00 20.03 14.56
N ILE A 102 11.04 19.46 13.82
CA ILE A 102 10.19 20.15 12.86
C ILE A 102 8.88 20.62 13.52
N SER A 103 8.28 19.79 14.36
CA SER A 103 6.98 20.02 15.01
C SER A 103 7.06 20.03 16.54
N PRO A 104 7.83 20.95 17.14
CA PRO A 104 8.09 20.95 18.57
C PRO A 104 6.85 21.29 19.41
N THR A 105 5.88 22.06 18.87
CA THR A 105 4.63 22.35 19.59
C THR A 105 3.70 21.17 19.58
N PHE A 106 3.61 20.48 18.44
CA PHE A 106 2.86 19.23 18.33
C PHE A 106 3.40 18.19 19.31
N MET A 107 4.71 17.92 19.30
CA MET A 107 5.35 16.96 20.20
C MET A 107 5.08 17.27 21.68
N ARG A 108 5.10 18.55 22.09
CA ARG A 108 4.78 18.93 23.48
C ARG A 108 3.32 18.65 23.88
N ARG A 109 2.38 18.71 22.94
CA ARG A 109 0.94 18.51 23.21
C ARG A 109 0.50 17.06 23.00
N TYR A 110 1.09 16.38 22.03
CA TYR A 110 0.69 15.08 21.52
C TYR A 110 1.85 14.07 21.50
N GLY A 111 2.86 14.20 22.36
CA GLY A 111 4.02 13.30 22.37
C GLY A 111 3.70 11.81 22.54
N TYR A 112 2.55 11.48 23.15
CA TYR A 112 2.04 10.11 23.22
C TYR A 112 1.59 9.57 21.85
N LEU A 113 1.10 10.43 20.95
CA LEU A 113 0.78 10.07 19.57
C LEU A 113 2.07 9.90 18.77
N GLU A 114 3.02 10.82 18.94
CA GLU A 114 4.30 10.76 18.24
C GLU A 114 5.03 9.44 18.51
N LYS A 115 5.02 8.98 19.76
CA LYS A 115 5.55 7.67 20.13
C LYS A 115 4.96 6.52 19.31
N VAL A 116 3.66 6.57 19.00
CA VAL A 116 2.98 5.54 18.19
C VAL A 116 3.39 5.66 16.72
N PHE A 117 3.41 6.88 16.19
CA PHE A 117 3.84 7.16 14.81
C PHE A 117 5.30 6.75 14.58
N ASP A 118 6.22 7.23 15.42
CA ASP A 118 7.64 6.88 15.34
C ASP A 118 7.88 5.37 15.38
N TRP A 119 7.17 4.65 16.25
CA TRP A 119 7.33 3.20 16.34
C TRP A 119 6.91 2.48 15.06
N ALA A 120 5.79 2.88 14.47
CA ALA A 120 5.29 2.32 13.22
C ALA A 120 6.15 2.75 12.01
N HIS A 121 6.64 3.99 11.99
CA HIS A 121 7.58 4.48 10.97
C HIS A 121 8.91 3.72 11.01
N ILE A 122 9.44 3.40 12.20
CA ILE A 122 10.62 2.53 12.34
C ILE A 122 10.35 1.17 11.70
N LEU A 123 9.18 0.56 11.92
CA LEU A 123 8.82 -0.71 11.26
C LEU A 123 8.80 -0.57 9.73
N HIS A 124 8.22 0.50 9.18
CA HIS A 124 8.27 0.80 7.74
C HIS A 124 9.73 0.82 7.22
N PHE A 125 10.59 1.64 7.83
CA PHE A 125 11.98 1.80 7.40
C PHE A 125 12.79 0.51 7.55
N GLN A 126 12.66 -0.22 8.66
CA GLN A 126 13.41 -1.46 8.87
C GLN A 126 12.95 -2.60 7.94
N THR A 127 11.67 -2.62 7.55
CA THR A 127 11.16 -3.55 6.53
C THR A 127 11.81 -3.26 5.18
N ILE A 128 11.87 -1.98 4.78
CA ILE A 128 12.53 -1.55 3.54
C ILE A 128 14.03 -1.85 3.57
N ASP A 129 14.70 -1.53 4.67
CA ASP A 129 16.13 -1.78 4.87
C ASP A 129 16.45 -3.28 4.75
N THR A 130 15.62 -4.15 5.32
CA THR A 130 15.78 -5.61 5.21
C THR A 130 15.70 -6.07 3.76
N PHE A 131 14.70 -5.61 2.99
CA PHE A 131 14.55 -6.04 1.60
C PHE A 131 15.62 -5.47 0.66
N THR A 132 16.15 -4.29 0.95
CA THR A 132 17.21 -3.64 0.17
C THR A 132 18.61 -4.13 0.54
N TYR A 133 18.77 -4.82 1.67
CA TYR A 133 20.06 -5.35 2.11
C TYR A 133 20.54 -6.50 1.21
N PRO A 134 21.75 -6.41 0.61
CA PRO A 134 22.26 -7.43 -0.32
C PRO A 134 22.87 -8.65 0.40
N GLY A 135 23.13 -8.56 1.71
CA GLY A 135 23.82 -9.59 2.47
C GLY A 135 22.93 -10.72 3.00
N MET A 136 21.70 -10.83 2.49
CA MET A 136 20.72 -11.85 2.91
C MET A 136 20.03 -12.49 1.69
N THR A 137 19.78 -13.79 1.75
CA THR A 137 18.85 -14.48 0.83
C THR A 137 17.41 -14.06 1.09
N ASP A 138 16.49 -14.38 0.18
CA ASP A 138 15.08 -14.07 0.37
C ASP A 138 14.52 -14.76 1.62
N GLU A 139 14.87 -16.01 1.90
CA GLU A 139 14.45 -16.72 3.12
C GLU A 139 14.97 -16.02 4.39
N GLN A 140 16.21 -15.53 4.36
CA GLN A 140 16.79 -14.80 5.48
C GLN A 140 16.10 -13.45 5.68
N LYS A 141 15.77 -12.74 4.60
CA LYS A 141 15.00 -11.49 4.66
C LYS A 141 13.63 -11.75 5.25
N GLU A 142 12.91 -12.76 4.77
CA GLU A 142 11.58 -13.09 5.30
C GLU A 142 11.64 -13.46 6.78
N ALA A 143 12.59 -14.30 7.20
CA ALA A 143 12.77 -14.63 8.61
C ALA A 143 13.11 -13.40 9.48
N GLU A 144 13.83 -12.42 8.92
CA GLU A 144 14.13 -11.17 9.62
C GLU A 144 12.92 -10.24 9.69
N ILE A 145 12.07 -10.18 8.66
CA ILE A 145 10.79 -9.45 8.71
C ILE A 145 9.89 -10.00 9.83
N GLU A 146 9.80 -11.33 9.99
CA GLU A 146 9.05 -11.93 11.10
C GLU A 146 9.63 -11.55 12.48
N ARG A 147 10.96 -11.45 12.60
CA ARG A 147 11.61 -10.98 13.83
C ARG A 147 11.37 -9.51 14.09
N LEU A 148 11.34 -8.68 13.04
CA LEU A 148 10.99 -7.27 13.14
C LEU A 148 9.55 -7.10 13.63
N TRP A 149 8.61 -7.88 13.08
CA TRP A 149 7.24 -7.92 13.55
C TRP A 149 7.17 -8.29 15.04
N ALA A 150 7.81 -9.38 15.45
CA ALA A 150 7.82 -9.81 16.85
C ALA A 150 8.43 -8.75 17.79
N PHE A 151 9.49 -8.05 17.35
CA PHE A 151 10.10 -6.95 18.09
C PHE A 151 9.17 -5.74 18.21
N TYR A 152 8.52 -5.36 17.10
CA TYR A 152 7.56 -4.28 17.03
C TYR A 152 6.34 -4.54 17.92
N SER A 153 5.71 -5.70 17.76
CA SER A 153 4.46 -6.07 18.42
C SER A 153 4.59 -6.33 19.92
N ALA A 154 5.82 -6.47 20.43
CA ALA A 154 6.08 -6.65 21.85
C ALA A 154 5.86 -5.37 22.68
N GLN A 155 5.74 -4.21 22.02
CA GLN A 155 5.56 -2.93 22.70
C GLN A 155 4.08 -2.61 22.95
N PRO A 156 3.72 -1.99 24.10
CA PRO A 156 2.32 -1.68 24.43
C PRO A 156 1.72 -0.51 23.61
N TYR A 157 2.53 0.12 22.76
CA TYR A 157 2.16 1.19 21.84
C TYR A 157 2.21 0.73 20.37
N ALA A 158 2.38 -0.58 20.13
CA ALA A 158 2.31 -1.15 18.80
C ALA A 158 0.88 -1.07 18.24
N ILE A 159 0.78 -0.68 16.97
CA ILE A 159 -0.46 -0.75 16.21
C ILE A 159 -0.75 -2.22 15.88
N THR A 160 -2.02 -2.61 15.96
CA THR A 160 -2.45 -3.98 15.72
C THR A 160 -2.16 -4.41 14.28
N GLY A 161 -1.76 -5.67 14.12
CA GLY A 161 -1.66 -6.32 12.82
C GLY A 161 -2.96 -6.98 12.36
N LEU A 162 -4.05 -6.78 13.11
CA LEU A 162 -5.37 -7.21 12.69
C LEU A 162 -5.90 -6.27 11.60
N PRO A 163 -6.60 -6.80 10.59
CA PRO A 163 -7.25 -5.97 9.59
C PRO A 163 -8.40 -5.21 10.26
N MET A 164 -8.30 -3.89 10.34
CA MET A 164 -9.37 -3.08 10.92
C MET A 164 -10.40 -2.72 9.84
N ASN A 165 -11.68 -2.69 10.22
CA ASN A 165 -12.71 -2.18 9.34
C ASN A 165 -12.52 -0.66 9.10
N MET A 166 -12.11 -0.31 7.88
CA MET A 166 -11.84 1.07 7.48
C MET A 166 -13.12 1.89 7.33
N ASP A 167 -14.26 1.28 6.98
CA ASP A 167 -15.57 1.97 6.99
C ASP A 167 -15.95 2.38 8.42
N TYR A 168 -15.67 1.52 9.41
CA TYR A 168 -15.85 1.86 10.82
C TYR A 168 -14.93 3.01 11.25
N LEU A 169 -13.64 2.94 10.92
CA LEU A 169 -12.66 3.98 11.27
C LEU A 169 -12.92 5.33 10.56
N ASP A 170 -13.65 5.32 9.45
CA ASP A 170 -14.08 6.51 8.70
C ASP A 170 -15.54 6.95 9.00
N SER A 171 -16.19 6.34 9.99
CA SER A 171 -17.62 6.59 10.29
C SER A 171 -17.89 7.67 11.36
N PHE A 172 -16.86 8.23 12.00
CA PHE A 172 -17.01 9.12 13.15
C PHE A 172 -17.55 10.51 12.75
N PRO A 173 -18.14 11.29 13.69
CA PRO A 173 -18.73 12.60 13.36
C PRO A 173 -17.73 13.60 12.79
N TYR A 174 -16.45 13.43 13.11
CA TYR A 174 -15.37 14.29 12.64
C TYR A 174 -14.75 13.82 11.32
N SER A 175 -15.05 12.61 10.85
CA SER A 175 -14.39 11.99 9.69
C SER A 175 -14.57 12.82 8.43
N MET A 176 -13.56 12.76 7.56
CA MET A 176 -13.46 13.48 6.28
C MET A 176 -13.21 14.99 6.37
N LYS A 177 -13.14 15.56 7.58
CA LYS A 177 -13.02 17.01 7.77
C LYS A 177 -11.76 17.58 7.12
N PHE A 178 -10.62 16.96 7.34
CA PHE A 178 -9.34 17.44 6.85
C PHE A 178 -9.27 17.37 5.33
N ARG A 179 -9.61 16.23 4.73
CA ARG A 179 -9.61 16.07 3.26
C ARG A 179 -10.61 16.98 2.55
N THR A 180 -11.70 17.36 3.23
CA THR A 180 -12.70 18.29 2.68
C THR A 180 -12.19 19.74 2.71
N ASP A 181 -11.60 20.15 3.83
CA ASP A 181 -11.15 21.54 4.04
C ASP A 181 -9.78 21.84 3.41
N TYR A 182 -8.89 20.85 3.39
CA TYR A 182 -7.48 20.97 3.02
C TYR A 182 -7.10 19.89 1.97
N PRO A 183 -7.74 19.89 0.78
CA PRO A 183 -7.57 18.83 -0.20
C PRO A 183 -6.16 18.76 -0.80
N LYS A 184 -5.42 19.88 -0.92
CA LYS A 184 -4.05 19.82 -1.47
C LYS A 184 -3.10 19.17 -0.49
N VAL A 185 -3.13 19.57 0.80
CA VAL A 185 -2.27 18.94 1.81
C VAL A 185 -2.66 17.48 2.02
N ASN A 186 -3.96 17.17 2.01
CA ASN A 186 -4.41 15.78 2.05
C ASN A 186 -3.91 14.97 0.83
N GLY A 187 -3.92 15.57 -0.36
CA GLY A 187 -3.33 14.97 -1.56
C GLY A 187 -1.86 14.60 -1.38
N LEU A 188 -1.07 15.49 -0.77
CA LEU A 188 0.32 15.18 -0.43
C LEU A 188 0.41 13.99 0.53
N PHE A 189 -0.38 13.96 1.61
CA PHE A 189 -0.37 12.86 2.59
C PHE A 189 -0.73 11.52 1.96
N TRP A 190 -1.81 11.47 1.18
CA TRP A 190 -2.19 10.26 0.48
C TRP A 190 -1.20 9.89 -0.63
N GLY A 191 -0.47 10.85 -1.20
CA GLY A 191 0.70 10.60 -2.04
C GLY A 191 1.82 9.90 -1.28
N TYR A 192 2.11 10.31 -0.04
CA TYR A 192 3.11 9.66 0.81
C TYR A 192 2.69 8.24 1.16
N HIS A 193 1.44 8.05 1.58
CA HIS A 193 0.88 6.74 1.87
C HIS A 193 0.95 5.84 0.64
N TRP A 194 0.71 6.38 -0.56
CA TRP A 194 0.90 5.65 -1.82
C TRP A 194 2.35 5.16 -1.95
N LEU A 195 3.35 6.03 -1.77
CA LEU A 195 4.76 5.66 -1.85
C LEU A 195 5.14 4.61 -0.78
N GLN A 196 4.65 4.79 0.45
CA GLN A 196 4.87 3.91 1.60
C GLN A 196 4.19 2.54 1.43
N THR A 197 3.15 2.42 0.60
CA THR A 197 2.46 1.15 0.34
C THR A 197 2.92 0.45 -0.93
N VAL A 198 3.20 1.16 -2.03
CA VAL A 198 3.54 0.54 -3.33
C VAL A 198 4.97 -0.03 -3.38
N ASN A 199 5.87 0.47 -2.54
CA ASN A 199 7.28 0.09 -2.60
C ASN A 199 7.53 -1.40 -2.25
N TYR A 200 6.64 -2.05 -1.48
CA TYR A 200 6.96 -3.39 -1.00
C TYR A 200 7.01 -4.43 -2.11
N ASP A 201 6.12 -4.35 -3.09
CA ASP A 201 6.21 -5.23 -4.27
C ASP A 201 7.41 -4.87 -5.17
N MET A 202 7.87 -3.61 -5.18
CA MET A 202 9.13 -3.24 -5.82
C MET A 202 10.36 -3.91 -5.17
N LEU A 203 10.25 -4.29 -3.90
CA LEU A 203 11.38 -4.79 -3.09
C LEU A 203 11.31 -6.30 -2.80
N TYR A 204 10.13 -6.84 -2.55
CA TYR A 204 9.91 -8.20 -2.07
C TYR A 204 10.28 -9.25 -3.13
N ARG A 205 11.29 -10.07 -2.80
CA ARG A 205 11.93 -11.08 -3.67
C ARG A 205 12.44 -10.53 -5.01
N VAL A 206 12.66 -9.22 -5.07
CA VAL A 206 13.26 -8.56 -6.23
C VAL A 206 14.78 -8.54 -6.03
N PRO A 207 15.59 -8.97 -7.01
CA PRO A 207 17.04 -8.85 -6.93
C PRO A 207 17.44 -7.39 -6.70
N VAL A 208 18.38 -7.13 -5.78
CA VAL A 208 18.77 -5.77 -5.38
C VAL A 208 19.14 -4.87 -6.57
N ARG A 209 19.78 -5.43 -7.61
CA ARG A 209 20.15 -4.70 -8.83
C ARG A 209 18.94 -4.18 -9.64
N ASP A 210 17.77 -4.81 -9.48
CA ASP A 210 16.55 -4.55 -10.24
C ASP A 210 15.56 -3.65 -9.47
N GLN A 211 15.86 -3.31 -8.21
CA GLN A 211 15.00 -2.45 -7.38
C GLN A 211 15.08 -0.97 -7.83
N ALA A 212 16.29 -0.45 -8.08
CA ALA A 212 16.48 0.94 -8.51
C ALA A 212 15.84 1.25 -9.89
N PRO A 213 15.99 0.41 -10.93
CA PRO A 213 15.28 0.62 -12.21
C PRO A 213 13.75 0.67 -12.09
N GLN A 214 13.16 -0.17 -11.23
CA GLN A 214 11.71 -0.11 -10.97
C GLN A 214 11.31 1.21 -10.30
N TYR A 215 12.14 1.70 -9.37
CA TYR A 215 11.90 3.00 -8.74
C TYR A 215 11.91 4.15 -9.73
N GLU A 216 12.69 4.09 -10.82
CA GLU A 216 12.67 5.16 -11.84
C GLU A 216 11.31 5.29 -12.56
N VAL A 217 10.54 4.20 -12.62
CA VAL A 217 9.17 4.22 -13.16
C VAL A 217 8.20 4.70 -12.08
N MET A 218 8.26 4.10 -10.89
CA MET A 218 7.34 4.39 -9.79
C MET A 218 7.53 5.79 -9.23
N GLY A 219 8.77 6.24 -9.09
CA GLY A 219 9.14 7.58 -8.64
C GLY A 219 8.70 8.66 -9.62
N ALA A 220 8.79 8.42 -10.93
CA ALA A 220 8.21 9.35 -11.91
C ALA A 220 6.70 9.46 -11.74
N ARG A 221 5.99 8.33 -11.59
CA ARG A 221 4.55 8.32 -11.33
C ARG A 221 4.19 9.03 -10.00
N TYR A 222 4.99 8.81 -8.95
CA TYR A 222 4.86 9.50 -7.68
C TYR A 222 4.90 11.02 -7.86
N HIS A 223 5.97 11.53 -8.46
CA HIS A 223 6.20 12.97 -8.61
C HIS A 223 5.24 13.64 -9.60
N ASP A 224 4.86 12.96 -10.68
CA ASP A 224 4.02 13.55 -11.73
C ASP A 224 2.52 13.51 -11.41
N VAL A 225 2.05 12.50 -10.66
CA VAL A 225 0.62 12.27 -10.45
C VAL A 225 0.28 12.01 -8.99
N GLU A 226 0.82 10.95 -8.39
CA GLU A 226 0.28 10.43 -7.13
C GLU A 226 0.50 11.37 -5.95
N LEU A 227 1.57 12.17 -5.97
CA LEU A 227 1.89 13.16 -4.94
C LEU A 227 0.86 14.29 -4.87
N TYR A 228 0.27 14.69 -5.99
CA TYR A 228 -0.65 15.83 -6.06
C TYR A 228 -2.12 15.41 -6.27
N LYS A 229 -2.41 14.11 -6.15
CA LYS A 229 -3.74 13.57 -6.44
C LYS A 229 -4.72 13.88 -5.31
N THR A 230 -5.71 14.73 -5.59
CA THR A 230 -6.71 15.17 -4.59
C THR A 230 -8.07 14.47 -4.71
N ASP A 231 -8.27 13.62 -5.72
CA ASP A 231 -9.58 13.07 -6.10
C ASP A 231 -9.76 11.58 -5.78
N ARG A 232 -8.79 10.98 -5.06
CA ARG A 232 -8.87 9.60 -4.55
C ARG A 232 -10.14 9.38 -3.74
N ASP A 233 -10.71 8.19 -3.84
CA ASP A 233 -11.92 7.83 -3.10
C ASP A 233 -11.62 7.51 -1.62
N PHE A 234 -10.47 6.88 -1.37
CA PHE A 234 -9.95 6.53 -0.06
C PHE A 234 -8.42 6.50 -0.09
N MET A 235 -7.81 6.44 1.09
CA MET A 235 -6.38 6.31 1.29
C MET A 235 -5.81 5.04 0.63
N PRO A 236 -4.62 5.09 -0.01
CA PRO A 236 -4.01 3.89 -0.58
C PRO A 236 -3.80 2.78 0.45
N MET A 237 -4.22 1.57 0.12
CA MET A 237 -4.12 0.40 1.00
C MET A 237 -2.95 -0.50 0.60
N THR A 238 -2.28 -1.12 1.56
CA THR A 238 -1.06 -1.91 1.32
C THR A 238 -1.34 -3.12 0.44
N ALA A 239 -2.45 -3.85 0.64
CA ALA A 239 -2.76 -4.99 -0.22
C ALA A 239 -3.21 -4.60 -1.63
N GLU A 240 -3.73 -3.38 -1.82
CA GLU A 240 -4.02 -2.83 -3.16
C GLU A 240 -2.71 -2.49 -3.90
N MET A 241 -1.76 -1.85 -3.22
CA MET A 241 -0.55 -1.33 -3.87
C MET A 241 0.59 -2.36 -3.93
N SER A 242 0.66 -3.29 -2.97
CA SER A 242 1.67 -4.35 -2.85
C SER A 242 1.05 -5.71 -2.44
N PRO A 243 0.25 -6.33 -3.32
CA PRO A 243 -0.49 -7.55 -2.99
C PRO A 243 0.40 -8.76 -2.65
N ARG A 244 1.61 -8.89 -3.23
CA ARG A 244 2.49 -10.03 -2.89
C ARG A 244 3.06 -9.87 -1.50
N PHE A 245 3.48 -8.66 -1.14
CA PHE A 245 3.92 -8.35 0.22
C PHE A 245 2.78 -8.57 1.23
N ALA A 246 1.60 -8.01 0.99
CA ALA A 246 0.46 -8.13 1.90
C ALA A 246 0.01 -9.59 2.09
N LYS A 247 0.04 -10.41 1.03
CA LYS A 247 -0.24 -11.84 1.13
C LYS A 247 0.79 -12.57 1.99
N ARG A 248 2.07 -12.19 1.93
CA ARG A 248 3.15 -12.82 2.72
C ARG A 248 3.19 -12.33 4.17
N PHE A 249 2.99 -11.03 4.40
CA PHE A 249 3.12 -10.37 5.69
C PHE A 249 1.85 -9.58 6.04
N PRO A 250 0.68 -10.24 6.14
CA PRO A 250 -0.59 -9.56 6.32
C PRO A 250 -0.64 -8.71 7.59
N GLN A 251 0.00 -9.16 8.68
CA GLN A 251 0.00 -8.38 9.93
C GLN A 251 0.74 -7.05 9.79
N ILE A 252 1.84 -7.02 9.04
CA ILE A 252 2.61 -5.80 8.81
C ILE A 252 1.84 -4.87 7.86
N ALA A 253 1.26 -5.42 6.77
CA ALA A 253 0.42 -4.66 5.86
C ALA A 253 -0.77 -4.00 6.58
N ASN A 254 -1.49 -4.77 7.41
CA ASN A 254 -2.58 -4.24 8.22
C ASN A 254 -2.11 -3.17 9.20
N ALA A 255 -0.96 -3.35 9.87
CA ALA A 255 -0.43 -2.34 10.79
C ALA A 255 -0.10 -1.02 10.08
N PHE A 256 0.37 -1.07 8.83
CA PHE A 256 0.61 0.13 8.01
C PHE A 256 -0.69 0.81 7.59
N ASP A 257 -1.69 0.05 7.15
CA ASP A 257 -2.99 0.62 6.78
C ASP A 257 -3.69 1.23 8.01
N ASN A 258 -3.58 0.58 9.17
CA ASN A 258 -4.07 1.09 10.45
C ASN A 258 -3.33 2.36 10.89
N LEU A 259 -2.02 2.46 10.66
CA LEU A 259 -1.22 3.67 10.89
C LEU A 259 -1.71 4.82 10.01
N HIS A 260 -1.82 4.60 8.70
CA HIS A 260 -2.26 5.62 7.76
C HIS A 260 -3.68 6.09 8.10
N MET A 261 -4.57 5.20 8.57
CA MET A 261 -5.91 5.56 9.00
C MET A 261 -5.90 6.36 10.30
N LEU A 262 -4.96 6.06 11.22
CA LEU A 262 -4.73 6.88 12.40
C LEU A 262 -4.29 8.30 12.02
N HIS A 263 -3.41 8.47 11.03
CA HIS A 263 -3.06 9.79 10.50
C HIS A 263 -4.29 10.56 10.01
N ASP A 264 -5.15 9.94 9.19
CA ASP A 264 -6.38 10.55 8.68
C ASP A 264 -7.33 10.95 9.82
N ASN A 265 -7.55 10.04 10.79
CA ASN A 265 -8.38 10.31 11.97
C ASN A 265 -7.85 11.48 12.81
N VAL A 266 -6.52 11.54 13.04
CA VAL A 266 -5.90 12.64 13.79
C VAL A 266 -6.02 13.95 13.03
N ASN A 267 -5.75 13.95 11.73
CA ASN A 267 -5.91 15.11 10.86
C ASN A 267 -7.34 15.67 10.96
N ASP A 268 -8.34 14.79 10.86
CA ASP A 268 -9.75 15.15 10.96
C ASP A 268 -10.10 15.75 12.33
N ILE A 269 -9.62 15.15 13.43
CA ILE A 269 -9.83 15.66 14.80
C ILE A 269 -9.21 17.04 14.98
N LEU A 270 -7.96 17.23 14.53
CA LEU A 270 -7.24 18.49 14.69
C LEU A 270 -7.81 19.60 13.82
N ALA A 271 -8.39 19.27 12.66
CA ALA A 271 -9.08 20.19 11.77
C ALA A 271 -10.45 20.65 12.29
N GLN A 272 -11.01 20.03 13.34
CA GLN A 272 -12.31 20.44 13.88
C GLN A 272 -12.23 21.84 14.52
N PRO A 273 -12.99 22.84 14.01
CA PRO A 273 -12.96 24.19 14.55
C PRO A 273 -13.77 24.32 15.85
N ASN A 274 -14.74 23.43 16.06
CA ASN A 274 -15.64 23.44 17.22
C ASN A 274 -15.12 22.60 18.40
N PHE A 275 -14.01 21.87 18.24
CA PHE A 275 -13.40 21.15 19.35
C PHE A 275 -12.50 22.07 20.16
N THR A 276 -12.69 22.06 21.47
CA THR A 276 -11.70 22.59 22.41
C THR A 276 -10.41 21.77 22.35
N GLU A 277 -9.28 22.33 22.77
CA GLU A 277 -8.01 21.59 22.85
C GLU A 277 -8.13 20.32 23.71
N ALA A 278 -8.89 20.37 24.81
CA ALA A 278 -9.14 19.21 25.66
C ALA A 278 -9.89 18.10 24.90
N GLN A 279 -10.91 18.46 24.13
CA GLN A 279 -11.64 17.50 23.28
C GLN A 279 -10.74 16.93 22.18
N LYS A 280 -9.87 17.73 21.56
CA LYS A 280 -8.90 17.24 20.56
C LYS A 280 -7.97 16.20 21.18
N GLN A 281 -7.38 16.50 22.33
CA GLN A 281 -6.51 15.55 23.04
C GLN A 281 -7.25 14.29 23.46
N GLU A 282 -8.49 14.40 23.95
CA GLU A 282 -9.32 13.25 24.28
C GLU A 282 -9.57 12.36 23.04
N GLN A 283 -10.04 12.94 21.94
CA GLN A 283 -10.36 12.18 20.73
C GLN A 283 -9.13 11.57 20.08
N VAL A 284 -7.96 12.24 20.11
CA VAL A 284 -6.70 11.67 19.62
C VAL A 284 -6.30 10.45 20.45
N LYS A 285 -6.42 10.51 21.79
CA LYS A 285 -6.14 9.35 22.66
C LYS A 285 -7.07 8.17 22.36
N ILE A 286 -8.35 8.44 22.10
CA ILE A 286 -9.31 7.41 21.70
C ILE A 286 -8.98 6.86 20.31
N ALA A 287 -8.51 7.68 19.37
CA ALA A 287 -8.07 7.23 18.05
C ALA A 287 -6.87 6.28 18.17
N ILE A 288 -5.89 6.60 19.01
CA ILE A 288 -4.77 5.70 19.33
C ILE A 288 -5.30 4.39 19.91
N TYR A 289 -6.11 4.46 20.97
CA TYR A 289 -6.66 3.29 21.64
C TYR A 289 -7.29 2.31 20.66
N ARG A 290 -8.06 2.81 19.69
CA ARG A 290 -8.74 1.98 18.67
C ARG A 290 -7.80 1.15 17.81
N VAL A 291 -6.55 1.57 17.60
CA VAL A 291 -5.61 0.86 16.71
C VAL A 291 -4.52 0.11 17.47
N LEU A 292 -4.46 0.17 18.81
CA LEU A 292 -3.44 -0.53 19.59
C LEU A 292 -3.65 -2.05 19.62
N ALA A 293 -2.56 -2.81 19.48
CA ALA A 293 -2.58 -4.27 19.63
C ALA A 293 -3.14 -4.72 20.99
N THR A 294 -2.92 -3.94 22.06
CA THR A 294 -3.42 -4.25 23.40
C THR A 294 -4.94 -4.19 23.52
N THR A 295 -5.59 -3.32 22.74
CA THR A 295 -7.04 -3.15 22.70
C THR A 295 -7.73 -4.35 22.07
N HIS A 296 -7.03 -5.02 21.15
CA HIS A 296 -7.52 -6.18 20.41
C HIS A 296 -6.95 -7.49 20.92
N LYS A 297 -6.51 -7.52 22.18
CA LYS A 297 -5.87 -8.70 22.76
C LYS A 297 -6.85 -9.87 22.81
N GLY A 298 -6.50 -10.96 22.12
CA GLY A 298 -7.31 -12.18 22.05
C GLY A 298 -8.26 -12.23 20.86
N GLU A 299 -8.29 -11.18 20.03
CA GLU A 299 -9.00 -11.18 18.75
C GLU A 299 -8.15 -11.82 17.63
N THR A 300 -8.81 -12.33 16.59
CA THR A 300 -8.17 -13.02 15.47
C THR A 300 -8.58 -12.39 14.13
N ALA A 301 -7.66 -12.36 13.15
CA ALA A 301 -7.97 -11.90 11.80
C ALA A 301 -8.99 -12.85 11.14
N GLY A 302 -9.95 -12.27 10.41
CA GLY A 302 -11.05 -13.00 9.79
C GLY A 302 -12.24 -13.23 10.72
N GLU A 303 -12.09 -13.01 12.04
CA GLU A 303 -13.19 -13.04 12.99
C GLU A 303 -13.86 -11.65 13.10
N GLY A 304 -15.14 -11.62 13.46
CA GLY A 304 -15.91 -10.38 13.52
C GLY A 304 -17.35 -10.49 12.99
N GLU A 305 -17.77 -11.68 12.54
CA GLU A 305 -19.17 -11.96 12.26
C GLU A 305 -20.02 -11.75 13.52
N GLY A 306 -21.11 -10.98 13.41
CA GLY A 306 -21.92 -10.53 14.55
C GLY A 306 -21.30 -9.38 15.36
N LYS A 307 -20.12 -8.89 14.98
CA LYS A 307 -19.46 -7.68 15.54
C LYS A 307 -19.43 -6.54 14.51
N GLU A 308 -20.30 -6.56 13.51
CA GLU A 308 -20.35 -5.53 12.47
C GLU A 308 -20.64 -4.16 13.09
N ASN A 309 -19.98 -3.12 12.56
CA ASN A 309 -20.07 -1.75 13.10
C ASN A 309 -19.48 -1.58 14.50
N THR A 310 -18.55 -2.45 14.88
CA THR A 310 -17.80 -2.32 16.13
C THR A 310 -16.31 -2.16 15.87
N LEU A 311 -15.60 -1.77 16.92
CA LEU A 311 -14.15 -1.70 16.94
C LEU A 311 -13.46 -3.04 16.64
N HIS A 312 -14.14 -4.16 16.88
CA HIS A 312 -13.58 -5.51 16.77
C HIS A 312 -14.10 -6.28 15.56
N ASP A 313 -14.51 -5.56 14.51
CA ASP A 313 -14.72 -6.14 13.18
C ASP A 313 -13.36 -6.31 12.49
N HIS A 314 -12.80 -7.52 12.60
CA HIS A 314 -11.51 -7.89 12.03
C HIS A 314 -11.64 -8.80 10.80
N ARG A 315 -12.78 -8.72 10.12
CA ARG A 315 -12.99 -9.44 8.87
C ARG A 315 -12.18 -8.77 7.76
N HIS A 316 -11.82 -9.57 6.76
CA HIS A 316 -11.08 -9.15 5.58
C HIS A 316 -11.53 -9.98 4.38
N PRO A 317 -11.32 -9.51 3.14
CA PRO A 317 -11.52 -10.33 1.97
C PRO A 317 -10.66 -11.62 2.05
N PRO A 318 -11.20 -12.83 1.83
CA PRO A 318 -10.40 -14.05 1.85
C PRO A 318 -9.20 -14.01 0.90
N SER A 319 -9.36 -13.38 -0.27
CA SER A 319 -8.28 -13.19 -1.25
C SER A 319 -7.24 -12.12 -0.86
N MET A 320 -7.51 -11.29 0.15
CA MET A 320 -6.64 -10.19 0.60
C MET A 320 -6.48 -10.11 2.13
N PRO A 321 -5.74 -11.05 2.74
CA PRO A 321 -5.55 -11.12 4.20
C PRO A 321 -4.82 -9.90 4.84
N GLY A 322 -4.24 -9.02 4.02
CA GLY A 322 -3.55 -7.80 4.46
C GLY A 322 -4.35 -6.52 4.23
N MET A 323 -5.69 -6.61 4.18
CA MET A 323 -6.57 -5.45 4.05
C MET A 323 -7.85 -5.69 4.85
N GLY A 324 -8.21 -4.78 5.75
CA GLY A 324 -9.50 -4.82 6.43
C GLY A 324 -10.66 -4.36 5.57
N TRP A 325 -11.87 -4.49 6.11
CA TRP A 325 -13.06 -4.16 5.34
C TRP A 325 -13.13 -2.71 4.89
N MET A 326 -13.55 -2.52 3.65
CA MET A 326 -13.71 -1.21 3.03
C MET A 326 -15.20 -0.87 2.93
N LYS A 327 -15.51 0.39 2.64
CA LYS A 327 -16.90 0.82 2.55
C LYS A 327 -17.61 0.14 1.38
N GLY A 328 -18.66 -0.62 1.71
CA GLY A 328 -19.48 -1.35 0.73
C GLY A 328 -18.80 -2.58 0.12
N SER A 329 -17.62 -2.99 0.60
CA SER A 329 -16.99 -4.22 0.12
C SER A 329 -17.79 -5.47 0.53
N GLU A 330 -17.76 -6.47 -0.34
CA GLU A 330 -18.25 -7.83 -0.10
C GLU A 330 -17.04 -8.79 -0.04
N ASP A 331 -17.28 -10.07 0.27
CA ASP A 331 -16.26 -11.13 0.46
C ASP A 331 -15.00 -10.98 -0.41
N ASP A 332 -15.11 -10.88 -1.73
CA ASP A 332 -13.93 -10.64 -2.59
C ASP A 332 -14.14 -9.47 -3.55
N ILE A 333 -15.19 -8.67 -3.36
CA ILE A 333 -15.55 -7.56 -4.25
C ILE A 333 -15.30 -6.24 -3.53
N MET A 334 -14.42 -5.42 -4.08
CA MET A 334 -14.09 -4.12 -3.51
C MET A 334 -13.95 -3.02 -4.54
N TRP A 335 -14.18 -1.78 -4.11
CA TRP A 335 -13.92 -0.60 -4.91
C TRP A 335 -12.42 -0.27 -4.89
N MET A 336 -11.83 -0.16 -6.07
CA MET A 336 -10.43 0.21 -6.30
C MET A 336 -10.40 1.60 -6.94
N SER A 337 -9.74 2.56 -6.29
CA SER A 337 -9.76 3.97 -6.73
C SER A 337 -9.22 4.11 -8.16
N GLY A 338 -10.07 4.55 -9.09
CA GLY A 338 -9.72 4.67 -10.52
C GLY A 338 -9.96 3.42 -11.38
N MET A 339 -10.19 2.26 -10.77
CA MET A 339 -10.48 1.01 -11.48
C MET A 339 -11.96 0.60 -11.38
N GLY A 340 -12.64 1.00 -10.30
CA GLY A 340 -14.03 0.65 -10.02
C GLY A 340 -14.13 -0.61 -9.16
N TRP A 341 -15.29 -1.28 -9.20
CA TRP A 341 -15.48 -2.54 -8.46
C TRP A 341 -14.76 -3.69 -9.13
N MET A 342 -13.92 -4.38 -8.36
CA MET A 342 -13.09 -5.50 -8.79
C MET A 342 -13.35 -6.72 -7.91
N ASP A 343 -13.35 -7.91 -8.52
CA ASP A 343 -13.27 -9.19 -7.81
C ASP A 343 -11.80 -9.56 -7.66
N MET A 344 -11.35 -9.61 -6.41
CA MET A 344 -9.95 -9.76 -6.02
C MET A 344 -9.53 -11.22 -5.85
N SER A 345 -10.51 -12.14 -5.86
CA SER A 345 -10.27 -13.59 -5.83
C SER A 345 -9.88 -14.16 -7.20
N VAL A 346 -10.12 -13.40 -8.27
CA VAL A 346 -9.90 -13.84 -9.65
C VAL A 346 -8.82 -13.03 -10.34
N CYS A 347 -8.28 -13.60 -11.40
CA CYS A 347 -7.36 -12.93 -12.30
C CYS A 347 -8.04 -11.69 -12.88
N SER A 348 -7.40 -10.54 -12.67
CA SER A 348 -7.88 -9.24 -13.12
C SER A 348 -8.14 -9.15 -14.62
N HIS A 349 -7.51 -10.02 -15.42
CA HIS A 349 -7.59 -10.07 -16.88
C HIS A 349 -8.61 -11.08 -17.43
N CYS A 350 -8.71 -12.28 -16.83
CA CYS A 350 -9.50 -13.39 -17.38
C CYS A 350 -10.58 -13.94 -16.44
N SER A 351 -10.74 -13.36 -15.25
CA SER A 351 -11.71 -13.75 -14.23
C SER A 351 -11.63 -15.22 -13.77
N ILE A 352 -10.52 -15.91 -14.03
CA ILE A 352 -10.25 -17.24 -13.46
C ILE A 352 -9.71 -17.09 -12.04
N PRO A 353 -10.17 -17.89 -11.07
CA PRO A 353 -9.65 -17.87 -9.71
C PRO A 353 -8.13 -17.88 -9.63
N MET A 354 -7.59 -17.01 -8.78
CA MET A 354 -6.17 -16.96 -8.50
C MET A 354 -5.74 -18.24 -7.79
N PRO A 355 -4.59 -18.84 -8.13
CA PRO A 355 -4.12 -20.05 -7.49
C PRO A 355 -3.84 -19.82 -6.00
N GLU A 356 -4.20 -20.83 -5.19
CA GLU A 356 -3.79 -20.91 -3.80
C GLU A 356 -2.28 -21.21 -3.69
N GLY A 357 -1.62 -20.63 -2.69
CA GLY A 357 -0.19 -20.89 -2.41
C GLY A 357 0.82 -19.95 -3.10
N PRO A 358 2.11 -20.34 -3.13
CA PRO A 358 3.22 -19.48 -3.56
C PRO A 358 3.39 -19.40 -5.08
N PHE A 359 2.65 -20.20 -5.84
CA PHE A 359 2.67 -20.19 -7.30
C PHE A 359 1.77 -19.08 -7.83
N TRP A 360 2.21 -17.84 -7.67
CA TRP A 360 1.55 -16.70 -8.30
C TRP A 360 2.04 -16.56 -9.75
N GLY A 361 1.15 -16.10 -10.64
CA GLY A 361 1.47 -15.91 -12.05
C GLY A 361 2.40 -14.72 -12.24
N ALA A 362 1.82 -13.53 -12.16
CA ALA A 362 2.56 -12.27 -12.28
C ALA A 362 1.83 -11.13 -11.54
N THR A 363 2.51 -10.01 -11.36
CA THR A 363 1.90 -8.72 -11.09
C THR A 363 2.18 -7.73 -12.20
N VAL A 364 1.24 -6.81 -12.41
CA VAL A 364 1.39 -5.65 -13.29
C VAL A 364 1.22 -4.41 -12.44
N SER A 365 2.20 -3.52 -12.44
CA SER A 365 2.06 -2.17 -11.89
C SER A 365 2.07 -1.15 -13.02
N ALA A 366 1.03 -0.34 -13.13
CA ALA A 366 0.92 0.73 -14.10
C ALA A 366 -0.07 1.80 -13.59
N GLU A 367 0.04 3.04 -14.04
CA GLU A 367 -0.92 4.13 -13.70
C GLU A 367 -1.25 4.28 -12.20
N GLY A 368 -0.30 3.95 -11.32
CA GLY A 368 -0.46 4.07 -9.88
C GLY A 368 -1.12 2.89 -9.17
N TRP A 369 -1.52 1.83 -9.88
CA TRP A 369 -2.08 0.61 -9.29
C TRP A 369 -1.14 -0.59 -9.47
N THR A 370 -1.34 -1.64 -8.68
CA THR A 370 -0.71 -2.95 -8.84
C THR A 370 -1.78 -4.03 -8.87
N MET A 371 -1.79 -4.88 -9.89
CA MET A 371 -2.73 -5.99 -10.00
C MET A 371 -2.03 -7.34 -10.04
N MET A 372 -2.66 -8.32 -9.40
CA MET A 372 -2.28 -9.72 -9.54
C MET A 372 -2.94 -10.30 -10.81
N VAL A 373 -2.18 -11.10 -11.54
CA VAL A 373 -2.66 -11.89 -12.69
C VAL A 373 -2.15 -13.31 -12.64
N ARG A 374 -2.88 -14.20 -13.30
CA ARG A 374 -2.66 -15.65 -13.22
C ARG A 374 -1.56 -16.17 -14.12
N CYS A 375 -1.23 -15.49 -15.22
CA CYS A 375 -0.16 -15.91 -16.13
C CYS A 375 0.53 -14.73 -16.82
N LEU A 376 1.64 -15.04 -17.50
CA LEU A 376 2.46 -14.08 -18.24
C LEU A 376 1.69 -13.39 -19.36
N MET A 377 0.89 -14.13 -20.11
CA MET A 377 0.04 -13.59 -21.18
C MET A 377 -0.89 -12.50 -20.65
N CYS A 378 -1.63 -12.77 -19.57
CA CYS A 378 -2.48 -11.79 -18.91
C CYS A 378 -1.68 -10.55 -18.47
N ALA A 379 -0.46 -10.74 -17.96
CA ALA A 379 0.39 -9.63 -17.53
C ALA A 379 0.81 -8.73 -18.69
N ARG A 380 1.21 -9.34 -19.81
CA ARG A 380 1.58 -8.65 -21.04
C ARG A 380 0.42 -7.87 -21.63
N ASP A 381 -0.72 -8.53 -21.78
CA ASP A 381 -1.89 -7.95 -22.42
C ASP A 381 -2.40 -6.77 -21.59
N MET A 382 -2.48 -6.90 -20.25
CA MET A 382 -2.79 -5.77 -19.35
C MET A 382 -1.78 -4.63 -19.42
N ALA A 383 -0.49 -4.94 -19.49
CA ALA A 383 0.54 -3.91 -19.62
C ALA A 383 0.45 -3.17 -20.96
N GLY A 384 0.11 -3.87 -22.05
CA GLY A 384 -0.04 -3.28 -23.38
C GLY A 384 -1.29 -2.40 -23.54
N GLU A 385 -2.30 -2.57 -22.68
CA GLU A 385 -3.51 -1.75 -22.67
C GLU A 385 -3.36 -0.45 -21.87
N THR A 386 -2.38 -0.41 -20.97
CA THR A 386 -2.18 0.74 -20.11
C THR A 386 -1.21 1.72 -20.78
N PRO A 387 -1.62 2.96 -21.08
CA PRO A 387 -0.72 3.94 -21.66
C PRO A 387 0.52 4.17 -20.78
N GLY A 388 1.69 4.25 -21.39
CA GLY A 388 2.95 4.56 -20.71
C GLY A 388 3.68 3.35 -20.11
N ARG A 389 4.51 3.62 -19.10
CA ARG A 389 5.42 2.62 -18.51
C ARG A 389 4.70 1.72 -17.51
N ALA A 390 4.94 0.42 -17.64
CA ALA A 390 4.44 -0.63 -16.78
C ALA A 390 5.59 -1.50 -16.24
N ILE A 391 5.37 -2.12 -15.09
CA ILE A 391 6.29 -3.09 -14.50
C ILE A 391 5.55 -4.42 -14.40
N ILE A 392 6.09 -5.45 -15.05
CA ILE A 392 5.64 -6.84 -14.88
C ILE A 392 6.63 -7.53 -13.96
N ARG A 393 6.13 -8.21 -12.94
CA ARG A 393 6.92 -9.09 -12.08
C ARG A 393 6.35 -10.49 -12.20
N ALA A 394 7.17 -11.51 -12.39
CA ALA A 394 6.67 -12.87 -12.55
C ALA A 394 7.62 -13.92 -12.01
N ALA A 395 7.04 -15.02 -11.54
CA ALA A 395 7.80 -16.21 -11.17
C ALA A 395 8.41 -16.87 -12.42
N THR A 396 9.55 -17.52 -12.23
CA THR A 396 10.18 -18.39 -13.24
C THR A 396 10.24 -19.82 -12.70
N GLU A 397 10.88 -20.73 -13.42
CA GLU A 397 11.20 -22.07 -12.92
C GLU A 397 12.17 -22.06 -11.73
N ASP A 398 12.97 -20.99 -11.58
CA ASP A 398 13.88 -20.81 -10.46
C ASP A 398 13.25 -19.85 -9.44
N PRO A 399 12.87 -20.33 -8.24
CA PRO A 399 12.21 -19.51 -7.24
C PRO A 399 13.08 -18.36 -6.71
N ASN A 400 14.40 -18.39 -6.95
CA ASN A 400 15.35 -17.34 -6.56
C ASN A 400 15.60 -16.31 -7.68
N ARG A 401 14.98 -16.49 -8.86
CA ARG A 401 15.18 -15.62 -10.01
C ARG A 401 13.86 -15.09 -10.51
N LEU A 402 13.40 -14.05 -9.83
CA LEU A 402 12.23 -13.30 -10.25
C LEU A 402 12.49 -12.60 -11.59
N LEU A 403 11.57 -12.77 -12.53
CA LEU A 403 11.51 -11.99 -13.75
C LEU A 403 10.93 -10.61 -13.43
N VAL A 404 11.65 -9.56 -13.80
CA VAL A 404 11.18 -8.17 -13.79
C VAL A 404 11.29 -7.65 -15.21
N MET A 405 10.17 -7.21 -15.76
CA MET A 405 10.12 -6.52 -17.04
C MET A 405 9.59 -5.10 -16.87
N ILE A 406 10.18 -4.17 -17.60
CA ILE A 406 9.82 -2.76 -17.57
C ILE A 406 9.58 -2.31 -19.01
N SER A 407 8.42 -1.71 -19.27
CA SER A 407 8.16 -1.05 -20.56
C SER A 407 8.66 0.39 -20.57
N ASP A 408 9.06 0.86 -21.75
CA ASP A 408 9.22 2.30 -22.05
C ASP A 408 7.86 2.96 -22.38
N ASP A 409 7.89 4.24 -22.75
CA ASP A 409 6.68 5.01 -23.04
C ASP A 409 5.95 4.51 -24.31
N GLU A 410 6.67 3.82 -25.20
CA GLU A 410 6.15 3.16 -26.39
C GLU A 410 5.66 1.72 -26.12
N GLY A 411 5.77 1.22 -24.89
CA GLY A 411 5.35 -0.12 -24.51
C GLY A 411 6.39 -1.22 -24.79
N ASN A 412 7.60 -0.89 -25.23
CA ASN A 412 8.65 -1.88 -25.48
C ASN A 412 9.21 -2.42 -24.16
N LEU A 413 9.12 -3.73 -23.98
CA LEU A 413 9.57 -4.40 -22.76
C LEU A 413 11.07 -4.66 -22.77
N THR A 414 11.71 -4.39 -21.64
CA THR A 414 13.05 -4.89 -21.29
C THR A 414 12.95 -5.88 -20.12
N SER A 415 13.92 -6.79 -19.98
CA SER A 415 13.94 -7.82 -18.93
C SER A 415 15.25 -7.78 -18.14
N ASN A 416 15.18 -8.03 -16.83
CA ASN A 416 16.35 -8.26 -15.98
C ASN A 416 17.08 -9.59 -16.26
N ILE A 417 16.46 -10.50 -16.99
CA ILE A 417 17.01 -11.78 -17.43
C ILE A 417 17.24 -11.73 -18.94
N LYS A 418 18.51 -11.64 -19.35
CA LYS A 418 18.92 -11.46 -20.76
C LYS A 418 18.49 -12.62 -21.67
N GLU A 419 18.58 -13.85 -21.17
CA GLU A 419 18.27 -15.08 -21.93
C GLU A 419 16.89 -15.64 -21.55
N VAL A 420 15.97 -14.77 -21.15
CA VAL A 420 14.60 -15.19 -20.80
C VAL A 420 13.95 -15.84 -22.03
N VAL A 421 13.29 -16.97 -21.79
CA VAL A 421 12.55 -17.70 -22.82
C VAL A 421 11.10 -17.86 -22.36
N PHE A 422 10.16 -17.62 -23.26
CA PHE A 422 8.74 -17.74 -22.96
C PHE A 422 8.14 -18.96 -23.63
N LEU A 423 7.26 -19.61 -22.89
CA LEU A 423 6.35 -20.64 -23.37
C LEU A 423 4.96 -20.02 -23.47
N GLU A 424 4.37 -20.05 -24.66
CA GLU A 424 2.98 -19.67 -24.86
C GLU A 424 2.33 -20.63 -25.86
N LYS A 425 1.41 -21.46 -25.37
CA LYS A 425 0.57 -22.34 -26.20
C LYS A 425 -0.84 -22.34 -25.62
N MET A 426 -1.76 -21.62 -26.25
CA MET A 426 -3.14 -21.52 -25.76
C MET A 426 -3.73 -22.88 -25.38
N GLY A 427 -4.24 -22.95 -24.16
CA GLY A 427 -4.88 -24.13 -23.56
C GLY A 427 -6.10 -23.73 -22.75
N GLU A 428 -6.56 -24.61 -21.86
CA GLU A 428 -7.69 -24.29 -20.99
C GLU A 428 -7.33 -23.21 -19.97
N HIS A 429 -8.22 -22.24 -19.78
CA HIS A 429 -7.96 -21.08 -18.92
C HIS A 429 -7.61 -21.43 -17.45
N PRO A 430 -8.22 -22.45 -16.82
CA PRO A 430 -7.78 -22.95 -15.50
C PRO A 430 -6.35 -23.47 -15.46
N GLU A 431 -5.68 -23.66 -16.59
CA GLU A 431 -4.28 -24.10 -16.68
C GLU A 431 -3.36 -23.02 -17.27
N CYS A 432 -3.81 -21.76 -17.34
CA CYS A 432 -3.05 -20.69 -17.99
C CYS A 432 -1.66 -20.42 -17.43
N SER A 433 -1.44 -20.66 -16.15
CA SER A 433 -0.11 -20.60 -15.53
C SER A 433 0.81 -21.74 -15.97
N GLY A 434 0.28 -22.84 -16.51
CA GLY A 434 1.04 -23.94 -17.09
C GLY A 434 1.47 -23.65 -18.53
N TRP A 435 0.56 -23.08 -19.33
CA TRP A 435 0.78 -22.89 -20.76
C TRP A 435 1.21 -21.48 -21.19
N SER A 436 1.29 -20.52 -20.26
CA SER A 436 1.90 -19.20 -20.45
C SER A 436 2.90 -18.89 -19.31
N ARG A 437 4.20 -19.05 -19.59
CA ARG A 437 5.28 -19.04 -18.59
C ARG A 437 6.57 -18.41 -19.10
N ALA A 438 7.41 -17.97 -18.17
CA ALA A 438 8.77 -17.53 -18.45
C ALA A 438 9.80 -18.48 -17.82
N PHE A 439 10.93 -18.63 -18.50
CA PHE A 439 12.05 -19.45 -18.10
C PHE A 439 13.33 -18.62 -18.07
N THR A 440 14.23 -18.91 -17.14
CA THR A 440 15.46 -18.14 -16.99
C THR A 440 16.52 -18.42 -18.06
N SER A 441 16.35 -19.49 -18.84
CA SER A 441 17.23 -19.91 -19.94
C SER A 441 16.55 -20.86 -20.91
N ARG A 442 17.16 -21.05 -22.08
CA ARG A 442 16.73 -22.06 -23.07
C ARG A 442 16.79 -23.49 -22.53
N ALA A 443 17.83 -23.84 -21.77
CA ALA A 443 17.98 -25.18 -21.19
C ALA A 443 16.85 -25.50 -20.20
N ALA A 444 16.42 -24.51 -19.41
CA ALA A 444 15.29 -24.66 -18.49
C ALA A 444 13.96 -24.87 -19.24
N PHE A 445 13.73 -24.11 -20.31
CA PHE A 445 12.59 -24.31 -21.20
C PHE A 445 12.59 -25.73 -21.80
N ASP A 446 13.71 -26.16 -22.39
CA ASP A 446 13.80 -27.47 -23.05
C ASP A 446 13.57 -28.63 -22.04
N LYS A 447 14.09 -28.48 -20.81
CA LYS A 447 13.83 -29.43 -19.72
C LYS A 447 12.34 -29.50 -19.38
N TYR A 448 11.70 -28.36 -19.21
CA TYR A 448 10.27 -28.31 -18.90
C TYR A 448 9.43 -28.96 -20.01
N VAL A 449 9.72 -28.65 -21.27
CA VAL A 449 9.03 -29.24 -22.42
C VAL A 449 9.24 -30.75 -22.51
N ALA A 450 10.44 -31.26 -22.17
CA ALA A 450 10.69 -32.70 -22.14
C ALA A 450 9.90 -33.44 -21.05
N GLU A 451 9.61 -32.77 -19.94
CA GLU A 451 8.82 -33.31 -18.81
C GLU A 451 7.29 -33.19 -19.03
N ASN A 452 6.85 -32.38 -20.01
CA ASN A 452 5.45 -32.04 -20.25
C ASN A 452 5.12 -32.23 -21.75
N ALA A 453 4.71 -33.46 -22.11
CA ALA A 453 4.56 -33.92 -23.49
C ALA A 453 3.57 -33.09 -24.33
N GLU A 454 2.61 -32.43 -23.69
CA GLU A 454 1.66 -31.50 -24.30
C GLU A 454 2.32 -30.26 -24.91
N PHE A 455 3.54 -29.90 -24.48
CA PHE A 455 4.29 -28.75 -24.97
C PHE A 455 5.44 -29.10 -25.93
N LYS A 456 5.59 -30.38 -26.32
CA LYS A 456 6.71 -30.85 -27.15
C LYS A 456 6.90 -30.09 -28.48
N ASP A 457 5.80 -29.60 -29.06
CA ASP A 457 5.78 -28.89 -30.34
C ASP A 457 5.74 -27.36 -30.16
N THR A 458 5.83 -26.86 -28.93
CA THR A 458 5.78 -25.43 -28.62
C THR A 458 7.11 -24.76 -28.96
N LYS A 459 7.05 -23.71 -29.78
CA LYS A 459 8.22 -22.89 -30.09
C LYS A 459 8.67 -22.10 -28.83
N PRO A 460 9.96 -22.11 -28.47
CA PRO A 460 10.51 -21.18 -27.48
C PRO A 460 10.52 -19.77 -28.07
N LEU A 461 9.93 -18.82 -27.35
CA LEU A 461 9.85 -17.43 -27.76
C LEU A 461 10.89 -16.60 -27.01
N ASN A 462 11.58 -15.70 -27.70
CA ASN A 462 12.36 -14.66 -27.03
C ASN A 462 11.43 -13.50 -26.59
N LEU A 463 11.97 -12.51 -25.85
CA LEU A 463 11.19 -11.37 -25.35
C LEU A 463 10.51 -10.57 -26.45
N GLU A 464 11.20 -10.30 -27.56
CA GLU A 464 10.67 -9.51 -28.68
C GLU A 464 9.55 -10.27 -29.42
N GLU A 465 9.71 -11.58 -29.62
CA GLU A 465 8.68 -12.41 -30.22
C GLU A 465 7.45 -12.52 -29.31
N TRP A 466 7.66 -12.73 -28.01
CA TRP A 466 6.60 -12.90 -27.03
C TRP A 466 5.84 -11.59 -26.75
N SER A 467 6.52 -10.44 -26.70
CA SER A 467 5.86 -9.14 -26.46
C SER A 467 4.96 -8.71 -27.62
N LYS A 468 5.23 -9.20 -28.84
CA LYS A 468 4.41 -8.93 -30.04
C LYS A 468 3.23 -9.88 -30.20
N LEU A 469 3.16 -10.96 -29.43
CA LEU A 469 1.95 -11.76 -29.35
C LEU A 469 0.90 -10.90 -28.66
N ASN A 470 -0.02 -10.32 -29.42
CA ASN A 470 -1.18 -9.63 -28.84
C ASN A 470 -2.41 -10.42 -29.28
N ASN A 471 -3.09 -11.06 -28.33
CA ASN A 471 -4.26 -11.89 -28.61
C ASN A 471 -5.57 -11.08 -28.59
N GLY A 472 -5.48 -9.76 -28.73
CA GLY A 472 -6.60 -8.82 -28.76
C GLY A 472 -6.60 -7.91 -27.54
N THR A 473 -7.49 -6.92 -27.55
CA THR A 473 -7.86 -6.14 -26.37
C THR A 473 -9.07 -6.80 -25.71
N PRO A 474 -8.93 -7.62 -24.66
CA PRO A 474 -10.05 -7.76 -23.76
C PRO A 474 -10.35 -6.37 -23.17
N ASP A 475 -11.59 -6.11 -22.84
CA ASP A 475 -11.90 -5.04 -21.88
C ASP A 475 -11.43 -5.59 -20.51
N THR A 476 -10.10 -5.62 -20.29
CA THR A 476 -9.46 -6.63 -19.42
C THR A 476 -9.90 -6.52 -17.99
N TYR A 477 -10.23 -5.32 -17.53
CA TYR A 477 -10.88 -5.13 -16.25
C TYR A 477 -12.34 -5.53 -16.38
N ARG A 478 -12.68 -6.75 -15.95
CA ARG A 478 -14.07 -7.09 -15.72
C ARG A 478 -14.60 -6.27 -14.54
N LYS A 479 -15.04 -5.05 -14.83
CA LYS A 479 -15.63 -4.16 -13.86
C LYS A 479 -17.00 -4.68 -13.49
N ILE A 480 -17.28 -4.68 -12.19
CA ILE A 480 -18.61 -4.96 -11.69
C ILE A 480 -19.39 -3.65 -11.77
N ASP A 481 -20.51 -3.65 -12.48
CA ASP A 481 -21.37 -2.47 -12.62
C ASP A 481 -22.14 -2.21 -11.33
N LYS A 482 -21.56 -1.38 -10.47
CA LYS A 482 -22.11 -0.94 -9.19
C LYS A 482 -21.69 0.53 -8.95
N PRO A 483 -22.51 1.35 -8.26
CA PRO A 483 -22.16 2.74 -7.94
C PRO A 483 -20.91 2.85 -7.05
N ASN A 484 -20.15 3.95 -7.17
CA ASN A 484 -19.03 4.24 -6.28
C ASN A 484 -19.54 4.46 -4.83
N PRO A 485 -19.09 3.66 -3.84
CA PRO A 485 -19.59 3.75 -2.46
C PRO A 485 -19.10 5.01 -1.72
N TYR A 486 -18.04 5.64 -2.21
CA TYR A 486 -17.46 6.88 -1.67
C TYR A 486 -18.05 8.15 -2.32
N LYS A 487 -18.66 8.03 -3.50
CA LYS A 487 -19.29 9.13 -4.25
C LYS A 487 -20.75 8.77 -4.65
N PRO A 488 -21.66 8.57 -3.68
CA PRO A 488 -23.01 8.06 -3.93
C PRO A 488 -23.92 9.02 -4.70
N ASP A 489 -23.58 10.32 -4.76
CA ASP A 489 -24.29 11.33 -5.54
C ASP A 489 -23.68 11.56 -6.93
N GLY A 490 -22.68 10.75 -7.32
CA GLY A 490 -21.98 10.85 -8.60
C GLY A 490 -21.10 12.09 -8.76
N ARG A 491 -20.91 12.90 -7.72
CA ARG A 491 -20.07 14.09 -7.79
C ARG A 491 -18.61 13.69 -7.59
N THR A 492 -17.83 13.73 -8.66
CA THR A 492 -16.39 13.91 -8.55
C THR A 492 -16.17 15.31 -7.96
N PRO A 493 -15.42 15.47 -6.85
CA PRO A 493 -14.90 16.79 -6.49
C PRO A 493 -14.23 17.36 -7.74
N PRO A 494 -14.48 18.63 -8.11
CA PRO A 494 -13.83 19.19 -9.28
C PRO A 494 -12.31 19.03 -9.09
N PRO A 495 -11.57 18.56 -10.10
CA PRO A 495 -10.11 18.59 -10.03
C PRO A 495 -9.75 20.04 -9.75
N THR A 496 -9.07 20.28 -8.62
CA THR A 496 -8.47 21.59 -8.41
C THR A 496 -7.44 21.70 -9.52
N SER A 497 -7.65 22.68 -10.43
CA SER A 497 -6.73 22.95 -11.51
C SER A 497 -5.33 22.99 -10.92
N SER A 498 -4.47 22.07 -11.36
CA SER A 498 -3.05 22.11 -11.06
C SER A 498 -2.59 23.54 -11.30
N GLY A 499 -2.20 24.22 -10.23
CA GLY A 499 -1.53 25.50 -10.35
C GLY A 499 -0.36 25.26 -11.28
N GLY A 500 -0.43 25.82 -12.48
CA GLY A 500 0.57 25.63 -13.50
C GLY A 500 1.95 25.90 -12.91
N ARG A 501 2.90 25.01 -13.23
CA ARG A 501 4.32 25.23 -13.00
C ARG A 501 4.66 26.65 -13.49
N SER A 502 5.09 27.51 -12.58
CA SER A 502 5.90 28.69 -12.86
C SER A 502 7.21 28.55 -12.11
#